data_AF-A0A949SM88-F1
#
_entry.id   AF-A0A949SM88-F1
#
_cell.length_a   1.000
_cell.length_b   1.000
_cell.length_c   1.000
_cell.angle_alpha   90.00
_cell.angle_beta   90.00
_cell.angle_gamma   90.00
#
_symmetry.space_group_name_H-M   'P 1'
#
loop_
_entity.id
_entity.type
_entity.pdbx_description
1 polymer ?
#
loop_
_entity_poly.entity_id
_entity_poly.type
_entity_poly.pdbx_seq_one_letter_code
_entity_poly.pdbx_strand_id
1 'polypeptide(L)'
;MAEQLNIEQLRKFTPQNAILAFSPVNTGSPMQDWCAHLGNYPMRRMELEEFAILGDVVVRIADELEPEPVDRVRIMSLEYAVRVLGDEENGREFVRCVKAIASPDAGQFEYEQIAAYYYGEIRRRNVSDVLKEMGILGMQLEAVAATIPDREISFEEFDRPDQKLTVADQRRVKEAAKLQKPLPPRASIFDDEMKAVLARVGCQKASRMIHDELAAFYLEDGDKSVEELDRDFLTFENLDQYDENGIIGLTMNSGQRSVVVFDLDCEVDASCLPPETGHLASEVGRLFVGHAMGSKSVQNGRRMIGCAGSPMPSNHPFTDQEFEEWMSLSLDRIYDRRVVRSGRRLFTLGKGSVVELAVEQEVNPEYEEMQYAAAVLRLLWRRQYADFHLRSLRRETYQDAYLALRETSDTADVAAIKKRAYSDFKERNKLSLKEFTALNTVAKSQEARLRDRITPAAKQWLRKIEKATAGGVRFLKFALYNDAEAKALTRQEKQRLWDAVRTREAEINVQSSASTSHHQPNLFPQPATQRRYVQVVHAA
;
A
#
# COMPACT_ATOMS: atom_id res chain seq x y z
N MET A 1 -27.83 -17.67 -4.96
CA MET A 1 -27.79 -17.84 -6.42
C MET A 1 -26.94 -16.70 -6.95
N ALA A 2 -25.70 -16.98 -7.35
CA ALA A 2 -24.82 -16.00 -7.97
C ALA A 2 -25.43 -15.67 -9.34
N GLU A 3 -26.05 -14.50 -9.47
CA GLU A 3 -26.53 -13.98 -10.75
C GLU A 3 -25.31 -13.58 -11.59
N GLN A 4 -24.70 -14.57 -12.24
CA GLN A 4 -23.69 -14.34 -13.27
C GLN A 4 -24.37 -13.66 -14.46
N LEU A 5 -23.78 -12.56 -14.95
CA LEU A 5 -24.16 -11.97 -16.23
C LEU A 5 -24.10 -13.05 -17.31
N ASN A 6 -25.19 -13.25 -18.05
CA ASN A 6 -25.17 -14.20 -19.16
C ASN A 6 -24.23 -13.67 -20.25
N ILE A 7 -23.21 -14.45 -20.59
CA ILE A 7 -22.19 -14.13 -21.60
C ILE A 7 -22.84 -13.83 -22.96
N GLU A 8 -23.96 -14.49 -23.29
CA GLU A 8 -24.71 -14.20 -24.51
C GLU A 8 -25.35 -12.80 -24.50
N GLN A 9 -25.84 -12.35 -23.34
CA GLN A 9 -26.39 -11.00 -23.18
C GLN A 9 -25.27 -9.96 -23.25
N LEU A 10 -24.13 -10.21 -22.59
CA LEU A 10 -22.94 -9.36 -22.68
C LEU A 10 -22.47 -9.21 -24.14
N ARG A 11 -22.47 -10.30 -24.91
CA ARG A 11 -22.13 -10.30 -26.34
C ARG A 11 -23.10 -9.47 -27.19
N LYS A 12 -24.39 -9.45 -26.83
CA LYS A 12 -25.45 -8.72 -27.54
C LYS A 12 -25.37 -7.21 -27.27
N PHE A 13 -25.17 -6.81 -26.01
CA PHE A 13 -25.26 -5.42 -25.58
C PHE A 13 -23.89 -4.71 -25.47
N THR A 14 -22.80 -5.45 -25.25
CA THR A 14 -21.45 -4.88 -25.07
C THR A 14 -20.38 -5.77 -25.72
N PRO A 15 -20.38 -5.89 -27.07
CA PRO A 15 -19.52 -6.84 -27.80
C PRO A 15 -18.01 -6.54 -27.70
N GLN A 16 -17.62 -5.36 -27.20
CA GLN A 16 -16.23 -4.94 -27.04
C GLN A 16 -15.67 -5.20 -25.63
N ASN A 17 -16.46 -5.76 -24.72
CA ASN A 17 -16.02 -6.01 -23.34
C ASN A 17 -14.86 -7.04 -23.30
N ALA A 18 -13.86 -6.78 -22.47
CA ALA A 18 -12.68 -7.64 -22.30
C ALA A 18 -13.03 -9.06 -21.85
N ILE A 19 -14.11 -9.26 -21.08
CA ILE A 19 -14.60 -10.58 -20.65
C ILE A 19 -14.88 -11.49 -21.86
N LEU A 20 -15.38 -10.93 -22.97
CA LEU A 20 -15.67 -11.70 -24.19
C LEU A 20 -14.41 -12.16 -24.91
N ALA A 21 -13.25 -11.55 -24.65
CA ALA A 21 -11.98 -12.00 -25.18
C ALA A 21 -11.49 -13.25 -24.44
N PHE A 22 -11.84 -13.42 -23.17
CA PHE A 22 -11.42 -14.57 -22.35
C PHE A 22 -12.47 -15.69 -22.27
N SER A 23 -13.66 -15.51 -22.83
CA SER A 23 -14.71 -16.53 -22.90
C SER A 23 -14.72 -17.22 -24.27
N PRO A 24 -14.26 -18.48 -24.40
CA PRO A 24 -14.18 -19.17 -25.67
C PRO A 24 -15.57 -19.43 -26.27
N VAL A 25 -15.66 -19.34 -27.60
CA VAL A 25 -16.90 -19.63 -28.33
C VAL A 25 -17.17 -21.12 -28.28
N ASN A 26 -18.27 -21.52 -27.64
CA ASN A 26 -18.70 -22.93 -27.65
C ASN A 26 -19.31 -23.28 -29.02
N THR A 27 -18.51 -23.93 -29.86
CA THR A 27 -18.90 -24.51 -31.16
C THR A 27 -19.23 -26.00 -31.04
N GLY A 28 -19.17 -26.56 -29.82
CA GLY A 28 -19.40 -27.98 -29.56
C GLY A 28 -18.19 -28.88 -29.83
N SER A 29 -17.02 -28.31 -30.15
CA SER A 29 -15.76 -29.03 -30.33
C SER A 29 -14.61 -28.25 -29.69
N PRO A 30 -13.98 -28.76 -28.60
CA PRO A 30 -12.97 -28.01 -27.85
C PRO A 30 -11.79 -27.50 -28.69
N MET A 31 -11.44 -28.21 -29.76
CA MET A 31 -10.35 -27.85 -30.67
C MET A 31 -10.74 -26.77 -31.68
N GLN A 32 -12.02 -26.69 -32.06
CA GLN A 32 -12.54 -25.67 -32.97
C GLN A 32 -12.94 -24.39 -32.21
N ASP A 33 -13.37 -24.53 -30.95
CA ASP A 33 -13.74 -23.43 -30.07
C ASP A 33 -12.60 -22.42 -29.94
N TRP A 34 -11.39 -22.89 -29.62
CA TRP A 34 -10.22 -22.01 -29.44
C TRP A 34 -9.74 -21.41 -30.75
N CYS A 35 -9.71 -22.18 -31.85
CA CYS A 35 -9.28 -21.68 -33.16
C CYS A 35 -10.27 -20.65 -33.73
N ALA A 36 -11.58 -20.88 -33.59
CA ALA A 36 -12.61 -19.93 -34.00
C ALA A 36 -12.58 -18.66 -33.13
N HIS A 37 -12.30 -18.82 -31.83
CA HIS A 37 -12.16 -17.72 -30.88
C HIS A 37 -10.95 -16.84 -31.18
N LEU A 38 -9.76 -17.43 -31.38
CA LEU A 38 -8.55 -16.71 -31.80
C LEU A 38 -8.72 -16.02 -33.16
N GLY A 39 -9.50 -16.63 -34.07
CA GLY A 39 -9.88 -16.02 -35.34
C GLY A 39 -10.72 -14.75 -35.20
N ASN A 40 -11.55 -14.67 -34.15
CA ASN A 40 -12.41 -13.50 -33.87
C ASN A 40 -11.67 -12.39 -33.11
N TYR A 41 -10.58 -12.70 -32.39
CA TYR A 41 -9.79 -11.74 -31.62
C TYR A 41 -8.30 -11.72 -32.02
N PRO A 42 -7.96 -11.43 -33.28
CA PRO A 42 -6.59 -11.54 -33.78
C PRO A 42 -5.60 -10.59 -33.07
N MET A 43 -6.10 -9.44 -32.58
CA MET A 43 -5.28 -8.42 -31.90
C MET A 43 -4.96 -8.77 -30.44
N ARG A 44 -5.67 -9.73 -29.83
CA ARG A 44 -5.47 -10.17 -28.43
C ARG A 44 -4.87 -11.58 -28.33
N ARG A 45 -4.32 -12.09 -29.42
CA ARG A 45 -3.79 -13.45 -29.50
C ARG A 45 -2.61 -13.69 -28.54
N MET A 46 -1.67 -12.75 -28.49
CA MET A 46 -0.54 -12.83 -27.55
C MET A 46 -1.03 -12.84 -26.09
N GLU A 47 -1.99 -11.97 -25.76
CA GLU A 47 -2.62 -11.91 -24.45
C GLU A 47 -3.28 -13.26 -24.08
N LEU A 48 -4.03 -13.87 -25.01
CA LEU A 48 -4.69 -15.15 -24.78
C LEU A 48 -3.75 -16.36 -24.68
N GLU A 49 -2.52 -16.24 -25.19
CA GLU A 49 -1.48 -17.27 -25.09
C GLU A 49 -0.63 -17.10 -23.80
N GLU A 50 -0.52 -15.88 -23.26
CA GLU A 50 0.26 -15.54 -22.05
C GLU A 50 -0.54 -15.59 -20.74
N PHE A 51 -1.86 -15.41 -20.80
CA PHE A 51 -2.72 -15.35 -19.62
C PHE A 51 -3.48 -16.65 -19.36
N ALA A 52 -3.58 -17.04 -18.08
CA ALA A 52 -4.38 -18.14 -17.58
C ALA A 52 -5.59 -17.64 -16.80
N ILE A 53 -6.72 -18.33 -16.91
CA ILE A 53 -7.95 -18.02 -16.15
C ILE A 53 -8.00 -18.91 -14.91
N LEU A 54 -8.05 -18.29 -13.73
CA LEU A 54 -8.18 -18.94 -12.43
C LEU A 54 -9.46 -18.44 -11.76
N GLY A 55 -10.56 -19.17 -11.98
CA GLY A 55 -11.88 -18.77 -11.50
C GLY A 55 -12.35 -17.49 -12.20
N ASP A 56 -12.59 -16.44 -11.41
CA ASP A 56 -13.06 -15.12 -11.89
C ASP A 56 -11.90 -14.16 -12.25
N VAL A 57 -10.65 -14.62 -12.14
CA VAL A 57 -9.45 -13.80 -12.27
C VAL A 57 -8.56 -14.29 -13.43
N VAL A 58 -8.03 -13.35 -14.21
CA VAL A 58 -7.05 -13.60 -15.28
C VAL A 58 -5.66 -13.28 -14.75
N VAL A 59 -4.76 -14.25 -14.84
CA VAL A 59 -3.43 -14.24 -14.24
C VAL A 59 -2.37 -14.41 -15.32
N ARG A 60 -1.27 -13.66 -15.22
CA ARG A 60 -0.06 -13.84 -16.03
C ARG A 60 0.99 -14.57 -15.22
N ILE A 61 1.64 -15.58 -15.80
CA ILE A 61 2.85 -16.14 -15.22
C ILE A 61 4.00 -15.21 -15.62
N ALA A 62 4.53 -14.46 -14.67
CA ALA A 62 5.72 -13.65 -14.89
C ALA A 62 6.95 -14.50 -14.50
N ASP A 63 7.71 -14.92 -15.52
CA ASP A 63 9.06 -15.47 -15.36
C ASP A 63 10.03 -14.30 -15.12
N GLU A 64 9.87 -13.60 -14.00
CA GLU A 64 10.92 -12.71 -13.53
C GLU A 64 11.87 -13.54 -12.70
N LEU A 65 12.99 -13.94 -13.33
CA LEU A 65 14.16 -14.40 -12.60
C LEU A 65 14.53 -13.24 -11.66
N GLU A 66 14.28 -13.41 -10.36
CA GLU A 66 14.83 -12.52 -9.36
C GLU A 66 16.34 -12.41 -9.63
N PRO A 67 16.90 -11.20 -9.85
CA PRO A 67 18.33 -11.08 -10.09
C PRO A 67 19.05 -11.65 -8.88
N GLU A 68 20.10 -12.46 -9.12
CA GLU A 68 20.88 -13.08 -8.05
C GLU A 68 21.23 -12.01 -7.00
N PRO A 69 21.32 -12.34 -5.70
CA PRO A 69 21.62 -11.36 -4.65
C PRO A 69 22.84 -10.49 -4.95
N VAL A 70 23.80 -11.03 -5.72
CA VAL A 70 25.01 -10.33 -6.16
C VAL A 70 24.72 -9.22 -7.19
N ASP A 71 23.76 -9.42 -8.08
CA ASP A 71 23.39 -8.45 -9.12
C ASP A 71 22.57 -7.27 -8.56
N ARG A 72 22.00 -7.44 -7.36
CA ARG A 72 21.32 -6.37 -6.61
C ARG A 72 22.31 -5.42 -5.92
N VAL A 73 23.53 -5.88 -5.63
CA VAL A 73 24.56 -5.08 -4.97
C VAL A 73 25.28 -4.18 -5.97
N ARG A 74 24.90 -2.90 -6.01
CA ARG A 74 25.48 -1.91 -6.94
C ARG A 74 27.01 -1.82 -6.87
N ILE A 75 27.60 -2.03 -5.70
CA ILE A 75 29.06 -1.98 -5.44
C ILE A 75 29.79 -3.23 -5.99
N MET A 76 29.07 -4.34 -6.21
CA MET A 76 29.54 -5.59 -6.80
C MET A 76 29.41 -5.62 -8.33
N SER A 77 28.73 -4.64 -8.93
CA SER A 77 28.66 -4.55 -10.39
C SER A 77 30.06 -4.38 -11.01
N LEU A 78 30.29 -5.05 -12.13
CA LEU A 78 31.54 -4.96 -12.87
C LEU A 78 31.83 -3.50 -13.27
N GLU A 79 30.80 -2.76 -13.67
CA GLU A 79 30.92 -1.34 -14.01
C GLU A 79 31.45 -0.49 -12.84
N TYR A 80 30.98 -0.76 -11.62
CA TYR A 80 31.47 -0.09 -10.43
C TYR A 80 32.92 -0.47 -10.13
N ALA A 81 33.26 -1.76 -10.24
CA ALA A 81 34.61 -2.26 -9.99
C ALA A 81 35.62 -1.67 -10.99
N VAL A 82 35.29 -1.68 -12.29
CA VAL A 82 36.13 -1.08 -13.36
C VAL A 82 36.32 0.42 -13.11
N ARG A 83 35.27 1.13 -12.69
CA ARG A 83 35.36 2.56 -12.39
C ARG A 83 36.29 2.87 -11.21
N VAL A 84 36.34 1.99 -10.21
CA VAL A 84 37.16 2.19 -9.00
C VAL A 84 38.60 1.68 -9.20
N LEU A 85 38.79 0.57 -9.91
CA LEU A 85 40.08 -0.09 -10.11
C LEU A 85 40.80 0.35 -11.39
N GLY A 86 40.08 0.98 -12.33
CA GLY A 86 40.61 1.55 -13.56
C GLY A 86 40.91 0.53 -14.67
N ASP A 87 40.73 -0.76 -14.41
CA ASP A 87 41.03 -1.86 -15.32
C ASP A 87 39.98 -2.97 -15.25
N GLU A 88 39.65 -3.56 -16.40
CA GLU A 88 38.58 -4.54 -16.56
C GLU A 88 38.96 -5.93 -16.06
N GLU A 89 40.23 -6.31 -16.18
CA GLU A 89 40.72 -7.58 -15.64
C GLU A 89 40.71 -7.56 -14.11
N ASN A 90 41.21 -6.47 -13.50
CA ASN A 90 41.16 -6.27 -12.06
C ASN A 90 39.71 -6.19 -11.53
N GLY A 91 38.80 -5.55 -12.28
CA GLY A 91 37.37 -5.50 -11.94
C GLY A 91 36.70 -6.87 -11.92
N ARG A 92 36.97 -7.71 -12.91
CA ARG A 92 36.43 -9.08 -12.98
C ARG A 92 37.00 -9.96 -11.86
N GLU A 93 38.30 -9.88 -11.62
CA GLU A 93 38.94 -10.70 -10.58
C GLU A 93 38.49 -10.26 -9.18
N PHE A 94 38.26 -8.96 -8.96
CA PHE A 94 37.69 -8.47 -7.70
C PHE A 94 36.32 -9.10 -7.41
N VAL A 95 35.40 -9.07 -8.38
CA VAL A 95 34.05 -9.64 -8.22
C VAL A 95 34.12 -11.15 -7.99
N ARG A 96 34.99 -11.85 -8.73
CA ARG A 96 35.23 -13.28 -8.57
C ARG A 96 35.77 -13.61 -7.17
N CYS A 97 36.76 -12.87 -6.68
CA CYS A 97 37.32 -13.11 -5.36
C CYS A 97 36.29 -12.85 -4.26
N VAL A 98 35.47 -11.79 -4.35
CA VAL A 98 34.42 -11.56 -3.34
C VAL A 98 33.38 -12.69 -3.36
N LYS A 99 33.00 -13.22 -4.53
CA LYS A 99 32.13 -14.40 -4.64
C LYS A 99 32.75 -15.66 -4.01
N ALA A 100 34.06 -15.87 -4.19
CA ALA A 100 34.77 -17.02 -3.61
C ALA A 100 35.01 -16.90 -2.10
N ILE A 101 35.05 -15.67 -1.58
CA ILE A 101 35.21 -15.41 -0.13
C ILE A 101 33.86 -15.52 0.60
N ALA A 102 32.78 -15.13 -0.05
CA ALA A 102 31.43 -15.24 0.49
C ALA A 102 30.93 -16.70 0.47
N SER A 103 30.01 -17.03 1.38
CA SER A 103 29.30 -18.31 1.35
C SER A 103 28.40 -18.39 0.10
N PRO A 104 28.15 -19.57 -0.49
CA PRO A 104 27.14 -19.72 -1.55
C PRO A 104 25.74 -19.25 -1.12
N ASP A 105 25.43 -19.27 0.18
CA ASP A 105 24.17 -18.80 0.76
C ASP A 105 24.21 -17.33 1.23
N ALA A 106 25.29 -16.60 0.93
CA ALA A 106 25.47 -15.24 1.44
C ALA A 106 24.39 -14.28 0.95
N GLY A 107 23.84 -13.49 1.88
CA GLY A 107 22.84 -12.47 1.58
C GLY A 107 23.43 -11.19 0.98
N GLN A 108 22.58 -10.32 0.44
CA GLN A 108 22.97 -9.03 -0.16
C GLN A 108 23.88 -8.18 0.77
N PHE A 109 23.54 -8.15 2.06
CA PHE A 109 24.25 -7.37 3.07
C PHE A 109 25.70 -7.85 3.29
N GLU A 110 25.95 -9.15 3.20
CA GLU A 110 27.28 -9.74 3.41
C GLU A 110 28.20 -9.43 2.23
N TYR A 111 27.68 -9.54 1.01
CA TYR A 111 28.40 -9.11 -0.20
C TYR A 111 28.76 -7.63 -0.16
N GLU A 112 27.84 -6.77 0.30
CA GLU A 112 28.09 -5.33 0.46
C GLU A 112 29.19 -5.04 1.48
N GLN A 113 29.18 -5.72 2.64
CA GLN A 113 30.20 -5.51 3.67
C GLN A 113 31.58 -5.95 3.21
N ILE A 114 31.68 -7.15 2.63
CA ILE A 114 32.95 -7.71 2.15
C ILE A 114 33.52 -6.81 1.06
N ALA A 115 32.70 -6.44 0.07
CA ALA A 115 33.13 -5.56 -1.01
C ALA A 115 33.54 -4.17 -0.49
N ALA A 116 32.77 -3.56 0.41
CA ALA A 116 33.08 -2.25 0.97
C ALA A 116 34.39 -2.25 1.77
N TYR A 117 34.65 -3.32 2.52
CA TYR A 117 35.91 -3.49 3.25
C TYR A 117 37.10 -3.52 2.28
N TYR A 118 37.06 -4.36 1.24
CA TYR A 118 38.17 -4.50 0.30
C TYR A 118 38.34 -3.28 -0.61
N TYR A 119 37.27 -2.59 -1.01
CA TYR A 119 37.40 -1.28 -1.66
C TYR A 119 38.06 -0.24 -0.74
N GLY A 120 37.79 -0.30 0.57
CA GLY A 120 38.48 0.51 1.58
C GLY A 120 39.97 0.21 1.67
N GLU A 121 40.35 -1.07 1.63
CA GLU A 121 41.75 -1.51 1.65
C GLU A 121 42.50 -1.16 0.36
N ILE A 122 41.87 -1.31 -0.81
CA ILE A 122 42.45 -0.93 -2.10
C ILE A 122 42.71 0.57 -2.19
N ARG A 123 41.97 1.41 -1.46
CA ARG A 123 42.26 2.86 -1.40
C ARG A 123 43.48 3.18 -0.53
N ARG A 124 43.86 2.29 0.39
CA ARG A 124 44.98 2.48 1.32
C ARG A 124 46.26 1.76 0.86
N ARG A 125 46.11 0.66 0.12
CA ARG A 125 47.16 -0.26 -0.31
C ARG A 125 47.17 -0.41 -1.83
N ASN A 126 48.19 -1.07 -2.38
CA ASN A 126 48.27 -1.31 -3.83
C ASN A 126 47.23 -2.36 -4.28
N VAL A 127 46.54 -2.09 -5.40
CA VAL A 127 45.45 -2.93 -5.95
C VAL A 127 45.91 -4.38 -6.15
N SER A 128 47.10 -4.57 -6.74
CA SER A 128 47.62 -5.92 -7.04
C SER A 128 47.88 -6.75 -5.80
N ASP A 129 48.26 -6.13 -4.67
CA ASP A 129 48.59 -6.86 -3.44
C ASP A 129 47.30 -7.30 -2.74
N VAL A 130 46.30 -6.42 -2.71
CA VAL A 130 44.98 -6.74 -2.12
C VAL A 130 44.26 -7.81 -2.95
N LEU A 131 44.27 -7.73 -4.28
CA LEU A 131 43.66 -8.76 -5.13
C LEU A 131 44.34 -10.12 -4.99
N LYS A 132 45.67 -10.16 -4.84
CA LYS A 132 46.39 -11.41 -4.57
C LYS A 132 46.01 -12.01 -3.22
N GLU A 133 45.91 -11.19 -2.18
CA GLU A 133 45.47 -11.63 -0.85
C GLU A 133 44.02 -12.14 -0.91
N MET A 134 43.12 -11.43 -1.59
CA MET A 134 41.74 -11.85 -1.80
C MET A 134 41.65 -13.15 -2.59
N GLY A 135 42.45 -13.33 -3.64
CA GLY A 135 42.49 -14.55 -4.43
C GLY A 135 42.99 -15.76 -3.64
N ILE A 136 44.02 -15.57 -2.81
CA ILE A 136 44.53 -16.63 -1.92
C ILE A 136 43.47 -16.99 -0.86
N LEU A 137 42.81 -15.99 -0.26
CA LEU A 137 41.78 -16.21 0.74
C LEU A 137 40.55 -16.92 0.14
N GLY A 138 40.08 -16.46 -1.02
CA GLY A 138 38.98 -17.10 -1.75
C GLY A 138 39.31 -18.56 -2.11
N MET A 139 40.52 -18.84 -2.61
CA MET A 139 40.94 -20.21 -2.92
C MET A 139 41.03 -21.10 -1.67
N GLN A 140 41.48 -20.56 -0.53
CA GLN A 140 41.53 -21.29 0.73
C GLN A 140 40.13 -21.57 1.29
N LEU A 141 39.22 -20.59 1.22
CA LEU A 141 37.85 -20.75 1.68
C LEU A 141 37.05 -21.68 0.78
N GLU A 142 37.22 -21.59 -0.53
CA GLU A 142 36.62 -22.49 -1.51
C GLU A 142 37.13 -23.92 -1.33
N ALA A 143 38.43 -24.12 -1.05
CA ALA A 143 38.97 -25.44 -0.71
C ALA A 143 38.43 -26.01 0.61
N VAL A 144 38.20 -25.16 1.61
CA VAL A 144 37.58 -25.55 2.89
C VAL A 144 36.09 -25.88 2.70
N ALA A 145 35.37 -25.12 1.88
CA ALA A 145 33.96 -25.37 1.57
C ALA A 145 33.78 -26.63 0.70
N ALA A 146 34.70 -26.89 -0.24
CA ALA A 146 34.67 -28.08 -1.09
C ALA A 146 34.99 -29.40 -0.36
N THR A 147 35.63 -29.34 0.82
CA THR A 147 36.04 -30.55 1.58
C THR A 147 35.07 -30.93 2.70
N ILE A 148 34.01 -30.14 2.93
CA ILE A 148 33.10 -30.33 4.07
C ILE A 148 31.64 -30.28 3.53
N PRO A 149 31.12 -31.37 2.97
CA PRO A 149 29.72 -31.41 2.54
C PRO A 149 28.71 -31.50 3.70
N ASP A 150 29.11 -31.74 4.96
CA ASP A 150 28.18 -31.80 6.09
C ASP A 150 28.80 -31.24 7.38
N ARG A 151 28.32 -30.07 7.81
CA ARG A 151 28.31 -29.68 9.23
C ARG A 151 26.97 -29.02 9.56
N GLU A 152 26.00 -29.88 9.84
CA GLU A 152 25.08 -29.62 10.94
C GLU A 152 25.92 -29.21 12.16
N ILE A 153 25.68 -28.03 12.71
CA ILE A 153 26.27 -27.62 13.98
C ILE A 153 25.61 -28.51 15.04
N SER A 154 26.33 -29.53 15.52
CA SER A 154 25.92 -30.25 16.72
C SER A 154 26.04 -29.29 17.91
N PHE A 155 24.91 -28.85 18.43
CA PHE A 155 24.82 -28.07 19.66
C PHE A 155 25.16 -28.97 20.85
N GLU A 156 26.44 -29.09 21.18
CA GLU A 156 26.84 -29.51 22.51
C GLU A 156 26.93 -28.26 23.38
N GLU A 157 25.94 -28.09 24.28
CA GLU A 157 25.95 -27.07 25.33
C GLU A 157 27.24 -27.20 26.15
N PHE A 158 28.14 -26.22 25.99
CA PHE A 158 29.24 -26.06 26.93
C PHE A 158 28.72 -25.37 28.19
N ASP A 159 28.57 -26.14 29.27
CA ASP A 159 28.40 -25.64 30.63
C ASP A 159 29.58 -24.70 30.97
N ARG A 160 29.34 -23.39 30.88
CA ARG A 160 30.30 -22.39 31.39
C ARG A 160 30.09 -22.27 32.90
N PRO A 161 31.16 -22.38 33.72
CA PRO A 161 31.02 -22.14 35.15
C PRO A 161 30.60 -20.68 35.41
N ASP A 162 29.60 -20.50 36.27
CA ASP A 162 29.02 -19.22 36.66
C ASP A 162 30.07 -18.12 36.87
N GLN A 163 30.04 -17.10 36.02
CA GLN A 163 30.90 -15.94 36.16
C GLN A 163 30.40 -15.07 37.32
N LYS A 164 31.05 -15.19 38.47
CA LYS A 164 30.70 -14.41 39.67
C LYS A 164 30.82 -12.92 39.39
N LEU A 165 29.71 -12.18 39.53
CA LEU A 165 29.68 -10.71 39.41
C LEU A 165 30.71 -10.05 40.33
N THR A 166 31.32 -8.98 39.85
CA THR A 166 32.24 -8.17 40.65
C THR A 166 31.52 -7.52 41.84
N VAL A 167 32.27 -7.19 42.90
CA VAL A 167 31.73 -6.59 44.13
C VAL A 167 31.00 -5.26 43.84
N ALA A 168 31.45 -4.52 42.81
CA ALA A 168 30.81 -3.27 42.39
C ALA A 168 29.43 -3.51 41.75
N ASP A 169 29.31 -4.55 40.92
CA ASP A 169 28.04 -4.89 40.28
C ASP A 169 27.06 -5.51 41.27
N GLN A 170 27.55 -6.30 42.24
CA GLN A 170 26.72 -6.78 43.35
C GLN A 170 26.13 -5.63 44.18
N ARG A 171 26.86 -4.52 44.35
CA ARG A 171 26.34 -3.33 45.03
C ARG A 171 25.26 -2.63 44.21
N ARG A 172 25.46 -2.46 42.90
CA ARG A 172 24.44 -1.88 42.00
C ARG A 172 23.16 -2.72 41.98
N VAL A 173 23.29 -4.05 41.92
CA VAL A 173 22.15 -4.97 41.97
C VAL A 173 21.42 -4.89 43.33
N LYS A 174 22.15 -4.77 44.45
CA LYS A 174 21.54 -4.60 45.78
C LYS A 174 20.83 -3.25 45.96
N GLU A 175 21.32 -2.18 45.34
CA GLU A 175 20.65 -0.87 45.34
C GLU A 175 19.38 -0.88 44.49
N ALA A 176 19.43 -1.50 43.30
CA ALA A 176 18.26 -1.69 42.45
C ALA A 176 17.19 -2.57 43.12
N ALA A 177 17.60 -3.61 43.85
CA ALA A 177 16.69 -4.50 44.57
C ALA A 177 15.92 -3.80 45.71
N LYS A 178 16.47 -2.75 46.33
CA LYS A 178 15.79 -1.99 47.39
C LYS A 178 14.64 -1.11 46.89
N LEU A 179 14.62 -0.77 45.60
CA LEU A 179 13.61 0.08 44.98
C LEU A 179 12.47 -0.71 44.32
N GLN A 180 12.57 -2.05 44.27
CA GLN A 180 11.52 -2.88 43.70
C GLN A 180 10.41 -3.13 44.73
N LYS A 181 9.15 -2.97 44.27
CA LYS A 181 8.00 -3.50 45.01
C LYS A 181 8.19 -5.02 45.16
N PRO A 182 7.84 -5.62 46.31
CA PRO A 182 7.98 -7.05 46.48
C PRO A 182 7.23 -7.77 45.37
N LEU A 183 7.93 -8.65 44.65
CA LEU A 183 7.31 -9.54 43.69
C LEU A 183 6.25 -10.36 44.44
N PRO A 184 5.08 -10.60 43.81
CA PRO A 184 4.10 -11.48 44.42
C PRO A 184 4.74 -12.85 44.70
N PRO A 185 4.32 -13.55 45.76
CA PRO A 185 4.85 -14.87 46.07
C PRO A 185 4.70 -15.78 44.85
N ARG A 186 5.73 -16.59 44.56
CA ARG A 186 5.69 -17.60 43.50
C ARG A 186 4.45 -18.46 43.71
N ALA A 187 3.53 -18.44 42.76
CA ALA A 187 2.44 -19.39 42.73
C ALA A 187 3.03 -20.79 42.52
N SER A 188 2.59 -21.76 43.31
CA SER A 188 3.12 -23.12 43.29
C SER A 188 2.66 -23.93 42.07
N ILE A 189 1.60 -23.49 41.38
CA ILE A 189 0.94 -24.24 40.32
C ILE A 189 0.44 -23.24 39.24
N PHE A 190 0.56 -23.63 37.96
CA PHE A 190 0.16 -22.83 36.79
C PHE A 190 -1.32 -22.40 36.82
N ASP A 191 -2.21 -23.24 37.35
CA ASP A 191 -3.63 -22.92 37.46
C ASP A 191 -3.91 -21.74 38.40
N ASP A 192 -3.10 -21.57 39.44
CA ASP A 192 -3.23 -20.44 40.38
C ASP A 192 -2.66 -19.15 39.78
N GLU A 193 -1.63 -19.26 38.93
CA GLU A 193 -1.10 -18.16 38.12
C GLU A 193 -2.15 -17.69 37.10
N MET A 194 -2.80 -18.63 36.41
CA MET A 194 -3.84 -18.32 35.43
C MET A 194 -5.07 -17.68 36.08
N LYS A 195 -5.46 -18.13 37.28
CA LYS A 195 -6.52 -17.46 38.07
C LYS A 195 -6.14 -16.04 38.50
N ALA A 196 -4.88 -15.80 38.87
CA ALA A 196 -4.39 -14.47 39.24
C ALA A 196 -4.35 -13.51 38.04
N VAL A 197 -3.98 -14.01 36.85
CA VAL A 197 -4.03 -13.27 35.58
C VAL A 197 -5.48 -12.95 35.19
N LEU A 198 -6.38 -13.94 35.25
CA LEU A 198 -7.81 -13.74 34.97
C LEU A 198 -8.46 -12.74 35.93
N ALA A 199 -8.12 -12.77 37.22
CA ALA A 199 -8.59 -11.79 38.20
C ALA A 199 -8.06 -10.38 37.93
N ARG A 200 -6.87 -10.24 37.34
CA ARG A 200 -6.26 -8.96 36.96
C ARG A 200 -6.82 -8.40 35.64
N VAL A 201 -7.34 -9.27 34.77
CA VAL A 201 -7.92 -8.92 33.46
C VAL A 201 -9.46 -8.75 33.52
N GLY A 202 -10.09 -9.03 34.66
CA GLY A 202 -11.54 -8.98 34.84
C GLY A 202 -12.18 -7.59 34.72
N CYS A 203 -13.14 -7.49 33.78
CA CYS A 203 -14.15 -6.42 33.59
C CYS A 203 -13.89 -5.31 32.54
N GLN A 204 -13.25 -5.61 31.41
CA GLN A 204 -13.57 -4.89 30.16
C GLN A 204 -14.42 -5.79 29.27
N LYS A 205 -15.72 -5.50 29.16
CA LYS A 205 -16.60 -6.12 28.17
C LYS A 205 -16.12 -5.69 26.77
N ALA A 206 -15.24 -6.50 26.18
CA ALA A 206 -14.87 -6.39 24.79
C ALA A 206 -16.13 -6.58 23.94
N SER A 207 -16.60 -5.50 23.31
CA SER A 207 -17.60 -5.57 22.26
C SER A 207 -17.02 -6.40 21.12
N ARG A 208 -17.64 -7.56 20.86
CA ARG A 208 -17.59 -8.35 19.63
C ARG A 208 -16.25 -8.29 18.89
N MET A 209 -15.39 -9.28 19.18
CA MET A 209 -14.16 -9.52 18.43
C MET A 209 -14.46 -9.58 16.94
N ILE A 210 -13.72 -8.75 16.20
CA ILE A 210 -13.47 -8.93 14.78
C ILE A 210 -12.80 -10.29 14.65
N HIS A 211 -13.39 -11.22 13.90
CA HIS A 211 -12.68 -12.44 13.54
C HIS A 211 -11.56 -12.03 12.59
N ASP A 212 -10.33 -12.06 13.08
CA ASP A 212 -9.16 -12.11 12.22
C ASP A 212 -9.01 -13.56 11.77
N GLU A 213 -9.25 -13.81 10.49
CA GLU A 213 -9.24 -15.15 9.89
C GLU A 213 -7.84 -15.79 9.93
N LEU A 214 -6.79 -14.98 10.12
CA LEU A 214 -5.39 -15.42 10.22
C LEU A 214 -4.87 -15.43 11.66
N ALA A 215 -5.66 -14.97 12.64
CA ALA A 215 -5.25 -15.00 14.04
C ALA A 215 -5.03 -16.43 14.55
N ALA A 216 -5.74 -17.42 14.01
CA ALA A 216 -5.48 -18.82 14.29
C ALA A 216 -4.04 -19.22 13.88
N PHE A 217 -3.56 -18.76 12.73
CA PHE A 217 -2.22 -19.10 12.20
C PHE A 217 -1.06 -18.56 13.05
N TYR A 218 -1.20 -17.37 13.66
CA TYR A 218 -0.16 -16.78 14.52
C TYR A 218 -0.32 -17.06 16.02
N LEU A 219 -1.53 -17.45 16.46
CA LEU A 219 -1.84 -17.63 17.89
C LEU A 219 -2.03 -19.09 18.30
N GLU A 220 -2.13 -20.05 17.37
CA GLU A 220 -2.35 -21.45 17.73
C GLU A 220 -1.09 -22.23 18.16
N ASP A 221 0.12 -21.73 17.94
CA ASP A 221 1.33 -22.53 18.21
C ASP A 221 2.17 -21.95 19.35
N GLY A 222 1.87 -22.39 20.58
CA GLY A 222 2.59 -22.00 21.80
C GLY A 222 4.02 -22.54 21.95
N ASP A 223 4.51 -23.37 21.01
CA ASP A 223 5.78 -24.09 21.13
C ASP A 223 6.79 -23.80 19.99
N LYS A 224 6.55 -22.79 19.14
CA LYS A 224 7.49 -22.44 18.06
C LYS A 224 8.73 -21.73 18.60
N SER A 225 9.90 -22.17 18.15
CA SER A 225 11.18 -21.51 18.41
C SER A 225 11.23 -20.12 17.75
N VAL A 226 12.11 -19.24 18.23
CA VAL A 226 12.27 -17.88 17.66
C VAL A 226 12.70 -17.97 16.20
N GLU A 227 13.50 -18.96 15.84
CA GLU A 227 13.95 -19.21 14.47
C GLU A 227 12.85 -19.76 13.56
N GLU A 228 11.83 -20.42 14.11
CA GLU A 228 10.62 -20.82 13.39
C GLU A 228 9.65 -19.66 13.24
N LEU A 229 9.54 -18.80 14.26
CA LEU A 229 8.78 -17.56 14.18
C LEU A 229 9.37 -16.57 13.17
N ASP A 230 10.70 -16.44 13.12
CA ASP A 230 11.40 -15.62 12.11
C ASP A 230 11.24 -16.22 10.71
N ARG A 231 11.26 -17.56 10.57
CA ARG A 231 10.93 -18.22 9.30
C ARG A 231 9.49 -17.95 8.90
N ASP A 232 8.54 -18.15 9.81
CA ASP A 232 7.12 -17.88 9.59
C ASP A 232 6.90 -16.42 9.19
N PHE A 233 7.61 -15.48 9.83
CA PHE A 233 7.60 -14.05 9.51
C PHE A 233 8.19 -13.74 8.13
N LEU A 234 9.29 -14.39 7.74
CA LEU A 234 9.87 -14.27 6.39
C LEU A 234 8.99 -14.91 5.31
N THR A 235 8.34 -16.06 5.59
CA THR A 235 7.29 -16.59 4.70
C THR A 235 6.09 -15.67 4.63
N PHE A 236 5.79 -14.91 5.70
CA PHE A 236 4.72 -13.93 5.70
C PHE A 236 5.06 -12.66 4.90
N GLU A 237 6.29 -12.13 4.99
CA GLU A 237 6.74 -11.06 4.08
C GLU A 237 6.78 -11.55 2.62
N ASN A 238 7.10 -12.83 2.37
CA ASN A 238 6.98 -13.41 1.03
C ASN A 238 5.52 -13.66 0.59
N LEU A 239 4.57 -13.63 1.54
CA LEU A 239 3.13 -13.64 1.33
C LEU A 239 2.53 -12.23 1.31
N ASP A 240 3.35 -11.15 1.34
CA ASP A 240 2.84 -9.80 1.07
C ASP A 240 2.35 -9.75 -0.39
N GLN A 241 1.06 -10.07 -0.51
CA GLN A 241 0.25 -10.16 -1.71
C GLN A 241 -0.03 -8.78 -2.33
N TYR A 242 0.82 -7.78 -2.13
CA TYR A 242 0.62 -6.45 -2.70
C TYR A 242 1.96 -5.86 -3.15
N ASP A 243 2.16 -5.81 -4.47
CA ASP A 243 3.11 -4.89 -5.12
C ASP A 243 2.78 -3.43 -4.74
N GLU A 244 3.75 -2.51 -4.78
CA GLU A 244 3.57 -1.05 -4.75
C GLU A 244 2.47 -0.55 -5.72
N ASN A 245 2.16 -1.31 -6.77
CA ASN A 245 1.06 -1.09 -7.71
C ASN A 245 -0.32 -1.62 -7.26
N GLY A 246 -0.42 -2.28 -6.10
CA GLY A 246 -1.65 -2.86 -5.55
C GLY A 246 -2.08 -4.18 -6.21
N ILE A 247 -1.18 -4.84 -6.93
CA ILE A 247 -1.45 -6.11 -7.64
C ILE A 247 -1.11 -7.29 -6.73
N ILE A 248 -2.02 -8.27 -6.69
CA ILE A 248 -1.85 -9.52 -5.95
C ILE A 248 -0.90 -10.44 -6.72
N GLY A 249 0.32 -10.60 -6.18
CA GLY A 249 1.30 -11.57 -6.64
C GLY A 249 1.25 -12.83 -5.77
N LEU A 250 0.86 -13.97 -6.35
CA LEU A 250 1.02 -15.27 -5.70
C LEU A 250 2.34 -15.88 -6.18
N THR A 251 3.31 -15.97 -5.28
CA THR A 251 4.60 -16.65 -5.47
C THR A 251 4.37 -18.16 -5.38
N MET A 252 4.53 -18.87 -6.50
CA MET A 252 4.29 -20.32 -6.54
C MET A 252 5.57 -21.12 -6.28
N ASN A 253 6.72 -20.65 -6.78
CA ASN A 253 8.07 -21.21 -6.58
C ASN A 253 9.12 -20.09 -6.69
N SER A 254 10.37 -20.33 -6.27
CA SER A 254 11.52 -19.39 -6.18
C SER A 254 11.96 -18.69 -7.49
N GLY A 255 11.16 -18.73 -8.56
CA GLY A 255 11.42 -18.02 -9.81
C GLY A 255 10.18 -17.77 -10.69
N GLN A 256 8.97 -18.10 -10.23
CA GLN A 256 7.73 -17.84 -10.96
C GLN A 256 6.69 -17.19 -10.05
N ARG A 257 6.25 -15.99 -10.44
CA ARG A 257 5.16 -15.26 -9.77
C ARG A 257 3.96 -15.19 -10.68
N SER A 258 2.80 -15.56 -10.16
CA SER A 258 1.53 -15.38 -10.86
C SER A 258 0.99 -13.98 -10.49
N VAL A 259 0.84 -13.13 -11.50
CA VAL A 259 0.41 -11.74 -11.36
C VAL A 259 -1.03 -11.65 -11.83
N VAL A 260 -1.94 -11.23 -10.94
CA VAL A 260 -3.33 -10.95 -11.33
C VAL A 260 -3.36 -9.74 -12.28
N VAL A 261 -3.84 -9.94 -13.51
CA VAL A 261 -3.88 -8.88 -14.53
C VAL A 261 -5.30 -8.36 -14.74
N PHE A 262 -6.31 -9.23 -14.73
CA PHE A 262 -7.71 -8.81 -14.78
C PHE A 262 -8.54 -9.51 -13.73
N ASP A 263 -9.50 -8.80 -13.17
CA ASP A 263 -10.61 -9.35 -12.41
C ASP A 263 -11.87 -9.18 -13.27
N LEU A 264 -12.48 -10.29 -13.71
CA LEU A 264 -13.59 -10.28 -14.67
C LEU A 264 -14.81 -9.55 -14.10
N ASP A 265 -15.01 -9.58 -12.78
CA ASP A 265 -16.10 -8.83 -12.12
C ASP A 265 -15.84 -7.31 -12.12
N CYS A 266 -14.57 -6.89 -12.18
CA CYS A 266 -14.18 -5.49 -12.24
C CYS A 266 -14.27 -4.87 -13.65
N GLU A 267 -14.34 -5.69 -14.71
CA GLU A 267 -14.50 -5.28 -16.11
C GLU A 267 -15.95 -4.94 -16.48
N VAL A 268 -16.91 -5.24 -15.60
CA VAL A 268 -18.29 -4.77 -15.73
C VAL A 268 -18.40 -3.37 -15.14
N ASP A 269 -18.54 -2.39 -16.04
CA ASP A 269 -18.59 -0.97 -15.70
C ASP A 269 -19.87 -0.29 -16.24
N ALA A 270 -19.96 1.03 -16.08
CA ALA A 270 -21.09 1.80 -16.58
C ALA A 270 -21.23 1.76 -18.11
N SER A 271 -20.17 1.44 -18.86
CA SER A 271 -20.21 1.29 -20.32
C SER A 271 -20.97 0.04 -20.77
N CYS A 272 -21.12 -0.94 -19.86
CA CYS A 272 -21.87 -2.17 -20.11
C CYS A 272 -23.39 -1.97 -20.07
N LEU A 273 -23.87 -0.82 -19.60
CA LEU A 273 -25.30 -0.52 -19.56
C LEU A 273 -25.83 -0.06 -20.92
N PRO A 274 -27.08 -0.43 -21.26
CA PRO A 274 -27.78 0.18 -22.39
C PRO A 274 -27.80 1.71 -22.30
N PRO A 275 -27.73 2.44 -23.43
CA PRO A 275 -27.60 3.89 -23.46
C PRO A 275 -28.75 4.61 -22.73
N GLU A 276 -29.94 4.03 -22.74
CA GLU A 276 -31.13 4.55 -22.06
C GLU A 276 -31.00 4.51 -20.53
N THR A 277 -30.30 3.49 -20.01
CA THR A 277 -30.10 3.27 -18.57
C THR A 277 -28.76 3.77 -18.04
N GLY A 278 -27.84 4.21 -18.90
CA GLY A 278 -26.48 4.63 -18.50
C GLY A 278 -26.46 5.75 -17.45
N HIS A 279 -27.47 6.61 -17.41
CA HIS A 279 -27.59 7.67 -16.40
C HIS A 279 -27.76 7.12 -14.97
N LEU A 280 -28.40 5.95 -14.82
CA LEU A 280 -28.63 5.31 -13.52
C LEU A 280 -27.33 4.92 -12.83
N ALA A 281 -26.27 4.57 -13.57
CA ALA A 281 -24.96 4.24 -12.99
C ALA A 281 -24.39 5.37 -12.12
N SER A 282 -24.60 6.63 -12.55
CA SER A 282 -24.14 7.80 -11.80
C SER A 282 -24.94 8.03 -10.51
N GLU A 283 -26.18 7.52 -10.45
CA GLU A 283 -27.04 7.60 -9.29
C GLU A 283 -26.71 6.50 -8.28
N VAL A 284 -26.38 5.27 -8.72
CA VAL A 284 -26.02 4.12 -7.86
C VAL A 284 -25.01 4.51 -6.78
N GLY A 285 -23.89 5.14 -7.17
CA GLY A 285 -22.87 5.56 -6.20
C GLY A 285 -23.34 6.64 -5.21
N ARG A 286 -24.21 7.56 -5.65
CA ARG A 286 -24.77 8.61 -4.80
C ARG A 286 -25.80 8.05 -3.82
N LEU A 287 -26.63 7.11 -4.27
CA LEU A 287 -27.59 6.38 -3.44
C LEU A 287 -26.87 5.52 -2.40
N PHE A 288 -25.76 4.89 -2.80
CA PHE A 288 -24.93 4.08 -1.93
C PHE A 288 -24.31 4.90 -0.81
N VAL A 289 -23.65 6.01 -1.14
CA VAL A 289 -22.90 6.83 -0.18
C VAL A 289 -23.83 7.67 0.72
N GLY A 290 -24.90 8.23 0.17
CA GLY A 290 -25.87 9.04 0.91
C GLY A 290 -25.26 10.28 1.59
N HIS A 291 -25.92 10.72 2.67
CA HIS A 291 -25.58 11.87 3.50
C HIS A 291 -25.36 13.15 2.68
N ALA A 292 -24.32 13.95 2.96
CA ALA A 292 -24.05 15.20 2.25
C ALA A 292 -23.74 14.97 0.76
N MET A 293 -22.97 13.92 0.44
CA MET A 293 -22.57 13.60 -0.94
C MET A 293 -23.71 13.10 -1.82
N GLY A 294 -24.66 12.36 -1.24
CA GLY A 294 -25.76 11.68 -1.94
C GLY A 294 -27.15 12.24 -1.67
N SER A 295 -27.28 13.26 -0.81
CA SER A 295 -28.55 13.77 -0.25
C SER A 295 -29.67 13.90 -1.28
N LYS A 296 -29.42 14.62 -2.39
CA LYS A 296 -30.42 14.88 -3.42
C LYS A 296 -30.88 13.60 -4.12
N SER A 297 -29.96 12.72 -4.49
CA SER A 297 -30.27 11.45 -5.14
C SER A 297 -31.06 10.53 -4.21
N VAL A 298 -30.64 10.43 -2.93
CA VAL A 298 -31.35 9.64 -1.91
C VAL A 298 -32.77 10.14 -1.69
N GLN A 299 -32.96 11.46 -1.57
CA GLN A 299 -34.29 12.05 -1.42
C GLN A 299 -35.17 11.79 -2.65
N ASN A 300 -34.62 11.94 -3.85
CA ASN A 300 -35.35 11.68 -5.08
C ASN A 300 -35.72 10.20 -5.22
N GLY A 301 -34.80 9.29 -4.92
CA GLY A 301 -35.06 7.86 -4.94
C GLY A 301 -36.10 7.45 -3.88
N ARG A 302 -36.03 7.97 -2.65
CA ARG A 302 -37.05 7.71 -1.62
C ARG A 302 -38.42 8.28 -1.98
N ARG A 303 -38.47 9.44 -2.66
CA ARG A 303 -39.72 9.96 -3.25
C ARG A 303 -40.25 9.07 -4.37
N MET A 304 -39.37 8.40 -5.10
CA MET A 304 -39.75 7.45 -6.15
C MET A 304 -40.33 6.16 -5.55
N ILE A 305 -39.69 5.61 -4.51
CA ILE A 305 -40.16 4.43 -3.77
C ILE A 305 -41.47 4.73 -3.02
N GLY A 306 -41.56 5.92 -2.40
CA GLY A 306 -42.60 6.27 -1.46
C GLY A 306 -43.71 7.17 -2.02
N CYS A 307 -44.84 6.54 -2.35
CA CYS A 307 -46.19 7.08 -2.10
C CYS A 307 -46.87 6.28 -0.97
N ALA A 308 -46.29 6.22 0.24
CA ALA A 308 -46.93 5.55 1.39
C ALA A 308 -46.34 5.94 2.78
N GLY A 309 -46.43 7.22 3.17
CA GLY A 309 -46.56 7.55 4.60
C GLY A 309 -45.35 7.45 5.55
N SER A 310 -44.11 7.30 5.10
CA SER A 310 -42.95 7.45 6.00
C SER A 310 -42.62 8.92 6.27
N PRO A 311 -42.45 9.35 7.54
CA PRO A 311 -42.21 10.73 7.88
C PRO A 311 -40.73 11.13 7.63
N MET A 312 -40.55 12.26 6.95
CA MET A 312 -39.30 13.03 6.72
C MET A 312 -38.31 12.55 5.63
N PRO A 313 -37.71 13.49 4.88
CA PRO A 313 -36.63 13.23 3.92
C PRO A 313 -35.35 12.88 4.67
N SER A 314 -35.11 11.60 4.91
CA SER A 314 -33.85 11.13 5.47
C SER A 314 -32.75 11.15 4.41
N ASN A 315 -31.57 11.63 4.79
CA ASN A 315 -30.39 11.65 3.92
C ASN A 315 -29.55 10.38 4.06
N HIS A 316 -30.00 9.39 4.82
CA HIS A 316 -29.22 8.17 5.05
C HIS A 316 -29.01 7.37 3.76
N PRO A 317 -27.87 6.66 3.62
CA PRO A 317 -27.62 5.71 2.56
C PRO A 317 -28.81 4.78 2.27
N PHE A 318 -28.97 4.35 1.04
CA PHE A 318 -29.96 3.33 0.68
C PHE A 318 -29.62 1.99 1.30
N THR A 319 -30.63 1.26 1.76
CA THR A 319 -30.52 -0.17 2.06
C THR A 319 -30.58 -1.00 0.77
N ASP A 320 -30.17 -2.27 0.83
CA ASP A 320 -30.25 -3.16 -0.34
C ASP A 320 -31.71 -3.35 -0.80
N GLN A 321 -32.66 -3.35 0.14
CA GLN A 321 -34.09 -3.39 -0.19
C GLN A 321 -34.56 -2.11 -0.88
N GLU A 322 -34.22 -0.94 -0.34
CA GLU A 322 -34.55 0.35 -0.99
C GLU A 322 -33.92 0.45 -2.39
N PHE A 323 -32.71 -0.10 -2.57
CA PHE A 323 -32.06 -0.16 -3.87
C PHE A 323 -32.81 -1.02 -4.88
N GLU A 324 -33.23 -2.23 -4.52
CA GLU A 324 -34.02 -3.10 -5.42
C GLU A 324 -35.37 -2.48 -5.77
N GLU A 325 -36.05 -1.85 -4.80
CA GLU A 325 -37.31 -1.14 -5.02
C GLU A 325 -37.11 0.07 -5.96
N TRP A 326 -36.08 0.89 -5.74
CA TRP A 326 -35.76 2.01 -6.63
C TRP A 326 -35.35 1.55 -8.03
N MET A 327 -34.55 0.50 -8.13
CA MET A 327 -34.07 -0.03 -9.41
C MET A 327 -35.23 -0.57 -10.24
N SER A 328 -36.12 -1.35 -9.63
CA SER A 328 -37.31 -1.88 -10.32
C SER A 328 -38.20 -0.74 -10.85
N LEU A 329 -38.51 0.27 -10.03
CA LEU A 329 -39.30 1.43 -10.44
C LEU A 329 -38.62 2.30 -11.50
N SER A 330 -37.28 2.42 -11.43
CA SER A 330 -36.51 3.18 -12.42
C SER A 330 -36.48 2.48 -13.77
N LEU A 331 -36.30 1.16 -13.78
CA LEU A 331 -36.33 0.37 -15.01
C LEU A 331 -37.74 0.29 -15.60
N ASP A 332 -38.78 0.13 -14.78
CA ASP A 332 -40.17 0.14 -15.25
C ASP A 332 -40.55 1.47 -15.93
N ARG A 333 -40.00 2.60 -15.46
CA ARG A 333 -40.20 3.92 -16.08
C ARG A 333 -39.48 4.08 -17.41
N ILE A 334 -38.31 3.47 -17.57
CA ILE A 334 -37.51 3.54 -18.79
C ILE A 334 -38.11 2.60 -19.84
N TYR A 335 -38.43 1.36 -19.44
CA TYR A 335 -38.99 0.32 -20.28
C TYR A 335 -40.51 0.19 -20.12
N ASP A 336 -41.25 1.31 -20.20
CA ASP A 336 -42.72 1.36 -20.01
C ASP A 336 -43.51 0.78 -21.20
N ARG A 337 -42.82 0.32 -22.26
CA ARG A 337 -43.47 -0.20 -23.45
C ARG A 337 -44.13 -1.55 -23.17
N ARG A 338 -45.46 -1.60 -23.25
CA ARG A 338 -46.24 -2.84 -23.10
C ARG A 338 -46.93 -3.21 -24.40
N VAL A 339 -46.81 -4.47 -24.80
CA VAL A 339 -47.50 -5.03 -25.96
C VAL A 339 -48.37 -6.19 -25.50
N VAL A 340 -49.66 -6.17 -25.85
CA VAL A 340 -50.57 -7.29 -25.58
C VAL A 340 -50.32 -8.37 -26.63
N ARG A 341 -49.95 -9.57 -26.19
CA ARG A 341 -49.81 -10.76 -27.03
C ARG A 341 -50.85 -11.80 -26.63
N SER A 342 -51.44 -12.48 -27.61
CA SER A 342 -52.33 -13.62 -27.35
C SER A 342 -51.49 -14.84 -26.99
N GLY A 343 -51.50 -15.24 -25.72
CA GLY A 343 -50.93 -16.49 -25.22
C GLY A 343 -51.98 -17.60 -25.16
N ARG A 344 -51.55 -18.85 -25.07
CA ARG A 344 -52.43 -19.98 -24.82
C ARG A 344 -52.00 -20.67 -23.55
N ARG A 345 -52.91 -20.80 -22.57
CA ARG A 345 -52.65 -21.49 -21.31
C ARG A 345 -53.39 -22.82 -21.30
N LEU A 346 -52.65 -23.89 -21.05
CA LEU A 346 -53.18 -25.23 -20.93
C LEU A 346 -53.46 -25.51 -19.45
N PHE A 347 -54.71 -25.76 -19.12
CA PHE A 347 -55.11 -26.20 -17.79
C PHE A 347 -55.45 -27.68 -17.86
N THR A 348 -54.77 -28.49 -17.06
CA THR A 348 -55.15 -29.88 -16.83
C THR A 348 -56.14 -29.93 -15.67
N LEU A 349 -57.44 -30.11 -15.97
CA LEU A 349 -58.38 -30.51 -14.93
C LEU A 349 -58.27 -32.01 -14.68
N GLY A 350 -58.47 -32.41 -13.42
CA GLY A 350 -58.41 -33.82 -13.01
C GLY A 350 -59.34 -34.70 -13.85
N LYS A 351 -58.83 -35.87 -14.26
CA LYS A 351 -59.32 -36.80 -15.31
C LYS A 351 -58.90 -36.48 -16.76
N GLY A 352 -57.71 -35.91 -16.96
CA GLY A 352 -57.03 -35.93 -18.27
C GLY A 352 -57.63 -35.01 -19.34
N SER A 353 -58.62 -34.18 -18.99
CA SER A 353 -59.13 -33.14 -19.89
C SER A 353 -58.19 -31.93 -19.85
N VAL A 354 -57.55 -31.64 -20.97
CA VAL A 354 -56.76 -30.43 -21.18
C VAL A 354 -57.67 -29.36 -21.79
N VAL A 355 -57.81 -28.23 -21.12
CA VAL A 355 -58.55 -27.07 -21.65
C VAL A 355 -57.53 -26.01 -22.06
N GLU A 356 -57.56 -25.63 -23.34
CA GLU A 356 -56.74 -24.56 -23.90
C GLU A 356 -57.54 -23.25 -23.88
N LEU A 357 -57.08 -22.29 -23.09
CA LEU A 357 -57.65 -20.94 -23.02
C LEU A 357 -56.70 -19.96 -23.70
N ALA A 358 -57.20 -19.24 -24.70
CA ALA A 358 -56.52 -18.07 -25.23
C ALA A 358 -56.61 -16.94 -24.20
N VAL A 359 -55.47 -16.44 -23.75
CA VAL A 359 -55.36 -15.40 -22.73
C VAL A 359 -54.53 -14.26 -23.33
N GLU A 360 -55.03 -13.04 -23.20
CA GLU A 360 -54.24 -11.85 -23.51
C GLU A 360 -53.21 -11.62 -22.40
N GLN A 361 -51.94 -11.53 -22.77
CA GLN A 361 -50.83 -11.31 -21.85
C GLN A 361 -50.09 -10.03 -22.26
N GLU A 362 -49.98 -9.08 -21.32
CA GLU A 362 -49.07 -7.95 -21.47
C GLU A 362 -47.63 -8.45 -21.36
N VAL A 363 -46.84 -8.23 -22.41
CA VAL A 363 -45.42 -8.57 -22.46
C VAL A 363 -44.64 -7.32 -22.84
N ASN A 364 -43.58 -7.03 -22.08
CA ASN A 364 -42.61 -6.01 -22.47
C ASN A 364 -41.70 -6.60 -23.57
N PRO A 365 -41.66 -6.03 -24.79
CA PRO A 365 -40.80 -6.53 -25.86
C PRO A 365 -39.30 -6.39 -25.55
N GLU A 366 -38.93 -5.49 -24.65
CA GLU A 366 -37.54 -5.17 -24.25
C GLU A 366 -37.18 -5.81 -22.89
N TYR A 367 -37.97 -6.80 -22.45
CA TYR A 367 -37.79 -7.46 -21.15
C TYR A 367 -36.37 -8.06 -20.96
N GLU A 368 -35.76 -8.61 -22.01
CA GLU A 368 -34.40 -9.14 -21.95
C GLU A 368 -33.35 -8.05 -21.67
N GLU A 369 -33.52 -6.87 -22.26
CA GLU A 369 -32.62 -5.73 -22.09
C GLU A 369 -32.79 -5.12 -20.69
N MET A 370 -34.03 -5.03 -20.22
CA MET A 370 -34.36 -4.62 -18.85
C MET A 370 -33.72 -5.56 -17.81
N GLN A 371 -33.81 -6.88 -18.01
CA GLN A 371 -33.17 -7.86 -17.12
C GLN A 371 -31.64 -7.73 -17.12
N TYR A 372 -31.04 -7.54 -18.30
CA TYR A 372 -29.60 -7.32 -18.42
C TYR A 372 -29.16 -6.04 -17.70
N ALA A 373 -29.87 -4.92 -17.91
CA ALA A 373 -29.61 -3.66 -17.21
C ALA A 373 -29.72 -3.82 -15.69
N ALA A 374 -30.73 -4.55 -15.19
CA ALA A 374 -30.86 -4.85 -13.76
C ALA A 374 -29.66 -5.65 -13.22
N ALA A 375 -29.20 -6.67 -13.94
CA ALA A 375 -28.05 -7.48 -13.55
C ALA A 375 -26.76 -6.63 -13.44
N VAL A 376 -26.51 -5.77 -14.44
CA VAL A 376 -25.36 -4.85 -14.43
C VAL A 376 -25.48 -3.85 -13.26
N LEU A 377 -26.64 -3.25 -13.02
CA LEU A 377 -26.84 -2.32 -11.90
C LEU A 377 -26.63 -2.98 -10.53
N ARG A 378 -27.06 -4.24 -10.35
CA ARG A 378 -26.78 -5.02 -9.13
C ARG A 378 -25.30 -5.27 -8.92
N LEU A 379 -24.57 -5.61 -10.00
CA LEU A 379 -23.12 -5.78 -9.92
C LEU A 379 -22.43 -4.47 -9.54
N LEU A 380 -22.81 -3.36 -10.17
CA LEU A 380 -22.29 -2.04 -9.82
C LEU A 380 -22.58 -1.67 -8.35
N TRP A 381 -23.76 -2.01 -7.83
CA TRP A 381 -24.13 -1.81 -6.42
C TRP A 381 -23.30 -2.67 -5.47
N ARG A 382 -23.14 -3.96 -5.75
CA ARG A 382 -22.31 -4.88 -4.96
C ARG A 382 -20.86 -4.45 -4.94
N ARG A 383 -20.33 -3.98 -6.07
CA ARG A 383 -18.95 -3.46 -6.17
C ARG A 383 -18.69 -2.28 -5.24
N GLN A 384 -19.69 -1.44 -4.95
CA GLN A 384 -19.55 -0.36 -3.97
C GLN A 384 -19.21 -0.89 -2.56
N TYR A 385 -19.64 -2.12 -2.22
CA TYR A 385 -19.28 -2.78 -0.96
C TYR A 385 -17.88 -3.41 -0.98
N ALA A 386 -17.26 -3.64 -2.12
CA ALA A 386 -15.87 -4.10 -2.17
C ALA A 386 -14.91 -2.94 -1.85
N ASP A 387 -15.22 -1.75 -2.35
CA ASP A 387 -14.40 -0.56 -2.11
C ASP A 387 -14.46 -0.12 -0.63
N PHE A 388 -13.29 -0.11 0.02
CA PHE A 388 -13.16 0.35 1.40
C PHE A 388 -13.58 1.83 1.56
N HIS A 389 -13.15 2.70 0.66
CA HIS A 389 -13.41 4.13 0.76
C HIS A 389 -14.89 4.44 0.62
N LEU A 390 -15.57 3.85 -0.38
CA LEU A 390 -17.01 4.02 -0.57
C LEU A 390 -17.83 3.49 0.62
N ARG A 391 -17.44 2.34 1.17
CA ARG A 391 -18.04 1.81 2.42
C ARG A 391 -17.87 2.76 3.59
N SER A 392 -16.69 3.33 3.77
CA SER A 392 -16.45 4.30 4.85
C SER A 392 -17.22 5.60 4.62
N LEU A 393 -17.41 6.04 3.38
CA LEU A 393 -18.23 7.22 3.04
C LEU A 393 -19.73 7.05 3.35
N ARG A 394 -20.23 5.82 3.57
CA ARG A 394 -21.58 5.59 4.11
C ARG A 394 -21.74 5.99 5.57
N ARG A 395 -20.65 6.17 6.31
CA ARG A 395 -20.69 6.64 7.69
C ARG A 395 -20.59 8.15 7.72
N GLU A 396 -21.59 8.79 8.32
CA GLU A 396 -21.66 10.25 8.48
C GLU A 396 -20.38 10.85 9.08
N THR A 397 -19.84 10.23 10.14
CA THR A 397 -18.63 10.72 10.84
C THR A 397 -17.40 10.79 9.94
N TYR A 398 -17.22 9.77 9.09
CA TYR A 398 -16.11 9.72 8.14
C TYR A 398 -16.35 10.67 6.97
N GLN A 399 -17.58 10.70 6.44
CA GLN A 399 -17.94 11.56 5.31
C GLN A 399 -17.79 13.04 5.66
N ASP A 400 -18.26 13.47 6.83
CA ASP A 400 -18.14 14.85 7.30
C ASP A 400 -16.67 15.27 7.44
N ALA A 401 -15.85 14.41 8.03
CA ALA A 401 -14.41 14.67 8.17
C ALA A 401 -13.72 14.71 6.80
N TYR A 402 -14.09 13.81 5.89
CA TYR A 402 -13.55 13.74 4.53
C TYR A 402 -13.88 15.00 3.72
N LEU A 403 -15.15 15.41 3.72
CA LEU A 403 -15.61 16.63 3.04
C LEU A 403 -14.96 17.87 3.64
N ALA A 404 -14.94 17.98 4.97
CA ALA A 404 -14.26 19.08 5.65
C ALA A 404 -12.78 19.17 5.22
N LEU A 405 -12.05 18.06 5.19
CA LEU A 405 -10.66 18.04 4.71
C LEU A 405 -10.55 18.50 3.26
N ARG A 406 -11.44 18.08 2.37
CA ARG A 406 -11.39 18.47 0.95
C ARG A 406 -11.74 19.93 0.70
N GLU A 407 -12.64 20.50 1.50
CA GLU A 407 -13.10 21.89 1.40
C GLU A 407 -12.16 22.89 2.09
N THR A 408 -11.33 22.45 3.04
CA THR A 408 -10.40 23.36 3.73
C THR A 408 -9.42 24.04 2.80
N SER A 409 -9.22 25.34 3.06
CA SER A 409 -8.27 26.21 2.35
C SER A 409 -7.05 26.58 3.20
N ASP A 410 -7.08 26.34 4.52
CA ASP A 410 -5.98 26.60 5.45
C ASP A 410 -5.49 25.28 6.09
N THR A 411 -4.18 25.11 6.15
CA THR A 411 -3.49 24.04 6.87
C THR A 411 -3.72 24.08 8.38
N ALA A 412 -4.08 25.24 8.94
CA ALA A 412 -4.53 25.33 10.34
C ALA A 412 -5.81 24.50 10.57
N ASP A 413 -6.78 24.60 9.67
CA ASP A 413 -8.04 23.88 9.75
C ASP A 413 -7.82 22.39 9.49
N VAL A 414 -6.94 22.03 8.56
CA VAL A 414 -6.52 20.64 8.35
C VAL A 414 -5.96 20.03 9.63
N ALA A 415 -5.10 20.76 10.36
CA ALA A 415 -4.56 20.29 11.64
C ALA A 415 -5.65 20.15 12.72
N ALA A 416 -6.63 21.06 12.75
CA ALA A 416 -7.78 20.96 13.65
C ALA A 416 -8.64 19.73 13.34
N ILE A 417 -8.90 19.45 12.05
CA ILE A 417 -9.66 18.29 11.61
C ILE A 417 -8.89 16.99 11.91
N LYS A 418 -7.58 16.93 11.67
CA LYS A 418 -6.73 15.79 12.08
C LYS A 418 -6.84 15.51 13.58
N LYS A 419 -6.79 16.57 14.40
CA LYS A 419 -6.94 16.44 15.86
C LYS A 419 -8.33 15.91 16.23
N ARG A 420 -9.38 16.42 15.60
CA ARG A 420 -10.75 15.92 15.78
C ARG A 420 -10.88 14.45 15.38
N ALA A 421 -10.36 14.06 14.21
CA ALA A 421 -10.36 12.68 13.75
C ALA A 421 -9.60 11.74 14.69
N TYR A 422 -8.49 12.20 15.28
CA TYR A 422 -7.76 11.44 16.29
C TYR A 422 -8.57 11.25 17.59
N SER A 423 -9.27 12.29 18.08
CA SER A 423 -10.18 12.16 19.22
C SER A 423 -11.37 11.24 18.90
N ASP A 424 -11.95 11.35 17.70
CA ASP A 424 -13.06 10.49 17.27
C ASP A 424 -12.63 9.02 17.11
N PHE A 425 -11.36 8.76 16.75
CA PHE A 425 -10.75 7.43 16.76
C PHE A 425 -10.45 6.92 18.18
N LYS A 426 -9.64 7.66 18.95
CA LYS A 426 -9.04 7.17 20.21
C LYS A 426 -9.96 7.29 21.42
N GLU A 427 -10.73 8.37 21.52
CA GLU A 427 -11.54 8.66 22.71
C GLU A 427 -12.98 8.17 22.55
N ARG A 428 -13.51 8.24 21.33
CA ARG A 428 -14.94 7.98 21.06
C ARG A 428 -15.21 6.68 20.29
N ASN A 429 -14.18 6.02 19.76
CA ASN A 429 -14.29 4.82 18.92
C ASN A 429 -15.35 4.96 17.79
N LYS A 430 -15.49 6.16 17.22
CA LYS A 430 -16.42 6.47 16.12
C LYS A 430 -15.81 6.20 14.74
N LEU A 431 -14.49 6.12 14.68
CA LEU A 431 -13.72 5.82 13.47
C LEU A 431 -12.90 4.56 13.73
N SER A 432 -12.75 3.72 12.70
CA SER A 432 -11.82 2.60 12.70
C SER A 432 -10.39 3.07 12.42
N LEU A 433 -9.40 2.21 12.71
CA LEU A 433 -7.99 2.48 12.38
C LEU A 433 -7.81 2.72 10.88
N LYS A 434 -8.43 1.89 10.02
CA LYS A 434 -8.35 2.06 8.56
C LYS A 434 -8.92 3.40 8.11
N GLU A 435 -10.06 3.81 8.66
CA GLU A 435 -10.69 5.11 8.38
C GLU A 435 -9.83 6.29 8.82
N PHE A 436 -9.25 6.22 10.02
CA PHE A 436 -8.36 7.25 10.53
C PHE A 436 -7.11 7.39 9.65
N THR A 437 -6.48 6.27 9.27
CA THR A 437 -5.32 6.24 8.38
C THR A 437 -5.66 6.85 7.02
N ALA A 438 -6.80 6.48 6.43
CA ALA A 438 -7.26 7.05 5.16
C ALA A 438 -7.49 8.57 5.25
N LEU A 439 -8.15 9.06 6.31
CA LEU A 439 -8.31 10.50 6.55
C LEU A 439 -6.97 11.21 6.71
N ASN A 440 -6.01 10.58 7.38
CA ASN A 440 -4.67 11.16 7.55
C ASN A 440 -3.94 11.27 6.20
N THR A 441 -4.06 10.26 5.34
CA THR A 441 -3.53 10.29 3.96
C THR A 441 -4.19 11.40 3.14
N VAL A 442 -5.52 11.53 3.21
CA VAL A 442 -6.25 12.62 2.54
C VAL A 442 -5.80 13.98 3.05
N ALA A 443 -5.61 14.11 4.35
CA ALA A 443 -5.17 15.35 4.97
C ALA A 443 -3.72 15.73 4.57
N LYS A 444 -2.81 14.75 4.48
CA LYS A 444 -1.45 14.98 3.92
C LYS A 444 -1.50 15.40 2.45
N SER A 445 -2.35 14.76 1.65
CA SER A 445 -2.57 15.13 0.25
C SER A 445 -3.10 16.57 0.14
N GLN A 446 -4.05 16.96 1.00
CA GLN A 446 -4.57 18.32 1.03
C GLN A 446 -3.52 19.33 1.48
N GLU A 447 -2.71 19.04 2.50
CA GLU A 447 -1.60 19.90 2.93
C GLU A 447 -0.62 20.17 1.77
N ALA A 448 -0.30 19.14 0.96
CA ALA A 448 0.53 19.31 -0.22
C ALA A 448 -0.14 20.24 -1.25
N ARG A 449 -1.43 20.04 -1.56
CA ARG A 449 -2.18 20.91 -2.48
C ARG A 449 -2.25 22.36 -2.02
N LEU A 450 -2.42 22.59 -0.71
CA LEU A 450 -2.49 23.92 -0.13
C LEU A 450 -1.12 24.61 -0.08
N ARG A 451 -0.03 23.86 0.07
CA ARG A 451 1.35 24.39 0.06
C ARG A 451 1.68 25.14 -1.23
N ASP A 452 1.14 24.67 -2.35
CA ASP A 452 1.40 25.23 -3.67
C ASP A 452 0.47 26.41 -4.02
N ARG A 453 -0.61 26.60 -3.27
CA ARG A 453 -1.54 27.72 -3.42
C ARG A 453 -1.04 28.92 -2.62
N ILE A 454 -0.56 29.95 -3.33
CA ILE A 454 -0.04 31.18 -2.74
C ILE A 454 -0.86 32.38 -3.23
N THR A 455 -1.36 33.18 -2.30
CA THR A 455 -2.05 34.44 -2.58
C THR A 455 -1.10 35.48 -3.21
N PRO A 456 -1.64 36.46 -3.97
CA PRO A 456 -0.82 37.51 -4.55
C PRO A 456 -0.07 38.34 -3.49
N ALA A 457 -0.68 38.54 -2.32
CA ALA A 457 -0.05 39.21 -1.18
C ALA A 457 1.19 38.44 -0.70
N ALA A 458 1.08 37.13 -0.46
CA ALA A 458 2.21 36.31 -0.07
C ALA A 458 3.32 36.28 -1.14
N LYS A 459 2.98 36.30 -2.44
CA LYS A 459 3.98 36.44 -3.52
C LYS A 459 4.74 37.77 -3.46
N GLN A 460 4.07 38.87 -3.13
CA GLN A 460 4.72 40.16 -2.98
C GLN A 460 5.70 40.16 -1.80
N TRP A 461 5.32 39.54 -0.68
CA TRP A 461 6.21 39.34 0.46
C TRP A 461 7.43 38.48 0.13
N LEU A 462 7.26 37.38 -0.60
CA LEU A 462 8.38 36.54 -1.06
C LEU A 462 9.38 37.34 -1.92
N ARG A 463 8.88 38.15 -2.87
CA ARG A 463 9.74 39.04 -3.68
C ARG A 463 10.50 40.08 -2.84
N LYS A 464 9.89 40.60 -1.78
CA LYS A 464 10.56 41.51 -0.83
C LYS A 464 11.67 40.79 -0.07
N ILE A 465 11.45 39.54 0.33
CA ILE A 465 12.43 38.70 1.06
C ILE A 465 13.62 38.34 0.15
N GLU A 466 13.37 37.93 -1.09
CA GLU A 466 14.44 37.58 -2.06
C GLU A 466 15.40 38.75 -2.30
N LYS A 467 14.88 39.99 -2.36
CA LYS A 467 15.68 41.20 -2.59
C LYS A 467 16.26 41.80 -1.31
N ALA A 468 16.00 41.22 -0.13
CA ALA A 468 16.40 41.81 1.13
C ALA A 468 17.93 41.72 1.35
N THR A 469 18.49 42.79 1.91
CA THR A 469 19.86 42.85 2.46
C THR A 469 19.87 42.38 3.92
N ALA A 470 21.05 42.20 4.53
CA ALA A 470 21.18 41.72 5.91
C ALA A 470 20.34 42.53 6.94
N GLY A 471 20.33 43.86 6.82
CA GLY A 471 19.48 44.74 7.64
C GLY A 471 18.00 44.63 7.28
N GLY A 472 17.68 44.49 5.99
CA GLY A 472 16.31 44.30 5.50
C GLY A 472 15.67 43.00 6.00
N VAL A 473 16.43 41.91 6.11
CA VAL A 473 15.94 40.63 6.66
C VAL A 473 15.50 40.80 8.12
N ARG A 474 16.26 41.55 8.95
CA ARG A 474 15.86 41.83 10.34
C ARG A 474 14.56 42.63 10.42
N PHE A 475 14.40 43.62 9.55
CA PHE A 475 13.15 44.39 9.46
C PHE A 475 11.98 43.52 9.00
N LEU A 476 12.19 42.64 8.01
CA LEU A 476 11.15 41.73 7.53
C LEU A 476 10.74 40.69 8.59
N LYS A 477 11.67 40.19 9.41
CA LYS A 477 11.34 39.35 10.57
C LYS A 477 10.40 40.08 11.54
N PHE A 478 10.71 41.33 11.87
CA PHE A 478 9.86 42.16 12.72
C PHE A 478 8.48 42.42 12.08
N ALA A 479 8.45 42.73 10.79
CA ALA A 479 7.23 42.99 10.04
C ALA A 479 6.32 41.74 9.96
N LEU A 480 6.88 40.55 9.73
CA LEU A 480 6.12 39.29 9.72
C LEU A 480 5.40 38.98 11.04
N TYR A 481 5.90 39.48 12.18
CA TYR A 481 5.23 39.34 13.47
C TYR A 481 4.16 40.41 13.73
N ASN A 482 4.35 41.63 13.23
CA ASN A 482 3.59 42.79 13.70
C ASN A 482 2.61 43.36 12.66
N ASP A 483 2.92 43.22 11.37
CA ASP A 483 2.13 43.78 10.27
C ASP A 483 0.76 43.09 10.16
N ALA A 484 -0.28 43.89 9.93
CA ALA A 484 -1.65 43.41 9.77
C ALA A 484 -1.79 42.57 8.49
N GLU A 485 -1.09 42.95 7.41
CA GLU A 485 -1.12 42.20 6.15
C GLU A 485 -0.48 40.80 6.31
N ALA A 486 0.63 40.72 7.05
CA ALA A 486 1.29 39.45 7.33
C ALA A 486 0.47 38.57 8.29
N LYS A 487 -0.25 39.18 9.24
CA LYS A 487 -1.16 38.46 10.15
C LYS A 487 -2.39 37.89 9.45
N ALA A 488 -2.86 38.53 8.38
CA ALA A 488 -4.01 38.05 7.60
C ALA A 488 -3.69 36.83 6.72
N LEU A 489 -2.41 36.50 6.50
CA LEU A 489 -2.00 35.36 5.69
C LEU A 489 -2.33 34.01 6.35
N THR A 490 -2.56 33.00 5.54
CA THR A 490 -2.83 31.62 5.99
C THR A 490 -1.62 31.02 6.69
N ARG A 491 -1.81 29.95 7.47
CA ARG A 491 -0.71 29.30 8.19
C ARG A 491 0.37 28.79 7.24
N GLN A 492 -0.01 28.19 6.11
CA GLN A 492 0.96 27.69 5.13
C GLN A 492 1.83 28.80 4.53
N GLU A 493 1.23 29.96 4.24
CA GLU A 493 1.93 31.10 3.65
C GLU A 493 2.89 31.71 4.64
N LYS A 494 2.47 31.88 5.90
CA LYS A 494 3.36 32.33 6.98
C LYS A 494 4.56 31.40 7.13
N GLN A 495 4.33 30.08 7.16
CA GLN A 495 5.41 29.11 7.26
C GLN A 495 6.39 29.24 6.09
N ARG A 496 5.89 29.37 4.86
CA ARG A 496 6.70 29.55 3.65
C ARG A 496 7.48 30.87 3.66
N LEU A 497 6.90 31.95 4.16
CA LEU A 497 7.60 33.24 4.33
C LEU A 497 8.73 33.12 5.35
N TRP A 498 8.50 32.43 6.47
CA TRP A 498 9.53 32.15 7.47
C TRP A 498 10.64 31.24 6.94
N ASP A 499 10.31 30.24 6.13
CA ASP A 499 11.28 29.40 5.43
C ASP A 499 12.13 30.25 4.48
N ALA A 500 11.51 31.10 3.64
CA ALA A 500 12.23 31.98 2.72
C ALA A 500 13.17 32.97 3.45
N VAL A 501 12.73 33.51 4.59
CA VAL A 501 13.59 34.36 5.44
C VAL A 501 14.80 33.59 5.96
N ARG A 502 14.62 32.35 6.43
CA ARG A 502 15.72 31.50 6.90
C ARG A 502 16.70 31.19 5.77
N THR A 503 16.19 30.82 4.59
CA THR A 503 17.02 30.56 3.41
C THR A 503 17.82 31.79 3.01
N ARG A 504 17.18 32.97 2.95
CA ARG A 504 17.86 34.22 2.59
C ARG A 504 18.94 34.62 3.60
N GLU A 505 18.67 34.42 4.89
CA GLU A 505 19.65 34.66 5.95
C GLU A 505 20.87 33.72 5.83
N ALA A 506 20.63 32.45 5.51
CA ALA A 506 21.71 31.49 5.23
C ALA A 506 22.54 31.91 4.01
N GLU A 507 21.90 32.33 2.91
CA GLU A 507 22.61 32.85 1.72
C GLU A 507 23.50 34.05 2.04
N ILE A 508 22.98 35.02 2.80
CA ILE A 508 23.73 36.22 3.20
C ILE A 508 24.92 35.85 4.10
N ASN A 509 24.75 34.88 4.99
CA ASN A 509 25.83 34.38 5.85
C ASN A 509 26.93 33.63 5.07
N VAL A 510 26.56 32.92 4.00
CA VAL A 510 27.53 32.31 3.08
C VAL A 510 28.26 33.38 2.28
N GLN A 511 27.56 34.42 1.81
CA GLN A 511 28.19 35.52 1.08
C GLN A 511 29.14 36.35 1.96
N SER A 512 28.79 36.58 3.23
CA SER A 512 29.64 37.31 4.19
C SER A 512 30.87 36.50 4.60
N SER A 513 30.75 35.17 4.77
CA SER A 513 31.90 34.31 5.06
C SER A 513 32.86 34.19 3.86
N ALA A 514 32.33 34.10 2.63
CA ALA A 514 33.14 34.12 1.41
C ALA A 514 33.91 35.45 1.23
N SER A 515 33.27 36.60 1.49
CA SER A 515 33.94 37.91 1.41
C SER A 515 34.95 38.15 2.53
N THR A 516 34.76 37.55 3.71
CA THR A 516 35.75 37.60 4.80
C THR A 516 37.02 36.79 4.47
N SER A 517 36.89 35.69 3.71
CA SER A 517 38.04 34.88 3.27
C SER A 517 38.96 35.56 2.26
N HIS A 518 38.50 36.60 1.56
CA HIS A 518 39.28 37.37 0.59
C HIS A 518 40.00 38.60 1.17
N HIS A 519 39.83 38.91 2.46
CA HIS A 519 40.36 40.15 3.09
C HIS A 519 41.29 39.96 4.28
N GLN A 520 41.90 38.78 4.45
CA GLN A 520 43.11 38.67 5.27
C GLN A 520 44.37 38.67 4.39
N PRO A 521 45.08 39.82 4.26
CA PRO A 521 46.49 39.76 3.90
C PRO A 521 47.24 39.12 5.06
N ASN A 522 47.80 37.93 4.82
CA ASN A 522 48.70 37.24 5.75
C ASN A 522 49.86 38.17 6.14
N LEU A 523 49.79 38.74 7.35
CA LEU A 523 50.82 39.61 7.92
C LEU A 523 51.88 38.85 8.75
N PHE A 524 51.91 37.52 8.69
CA PHE A 524 52.94 36.71 9.35
C PHE A 524 53.44 35.58 8.41
N PRO A 525 54.75 35.52 8.10
CA PRO A 525 55.30 34.40 7.33
C PRO A 525 55.36 33.16 8.23
N GLN A 526 54.62 32.11 7.87
CA GLN A 526 54.76 30.80 8.50
C GLN A 526 56.07 30.13 8.04
N PRO A 527 56.86 29.53 8.94
CA PRO A 527 58.06 28.80 8.56
C PRO A 527 57.69 27.44 7.96
N ALA A 528 58.37 27.08 6.86
CA ALA A 528 58.25 25.80 6.19
C ALA A 528 58.64 24.66 7.14
N THR A 529 57.70 23.77 7.42
CA THR A 529 57.95 22.52 8.15
C THR A 529 58.62 21.51 7.23
N GLN A 530 59.96 21.44 7.29
CA GLN A 530 60.72 20.32 6.76
C GLN A 530 60.35 19.04 7.51
N ARG A 531 59.73 18.08 6.81
CA ARG A 531 59.56 16.70 7.29
C ARG A 531 60.94 16.03 7.37
N ARG A 532 61.42 15.76 8.58
CA ARG A 532 62.57 14.88 8.82
C ARG A 532 62.12 13.42 8.76
N TYR A 533 62.68 12.65 7.83
CA TYR A 533 62.58 11.19 7.83
C TYR A 533 63.58 10.64 8.86
N VAL A 534 63.09 9.78 9.77
CA VAL A 534 63.93 8.99 10.68
C VAL A 534 64.02 7.58 10.11
N GLN A 535 65.23 7.15 9.78
CA GLN A 535 65.55 5.83 9.27
C GLN A 535 65.85 4.92 10.47
N VAL A 536 65.05 3.88 10.68
CA VAL A 536 65.31 2.87 11.72
C VAL A 536 66.14 1.75 11.08
N VAL A 537 67.38 1.60 11.52
CA VAL A 537 68.28 0.50 11.17
C VAL A 537 68.13 -0.57 12.24
N HIS A 538 67.71 -1.78 11.86
CA HIS A 538 67.87 -2.96 12.72
C HIS A 538 69.25 -3.57 12.48
N ALA A 539 70.03 -3.69 13.55
CA ALA A 539 71.30 -4.41 13.58
C ALA A 539 71.06 -5.92 13.72
N ALA A 540 72.04 -6.68 13.22
CA ALA A 540 72.09 -8.13 12.96
C ALA A 540 71.50 -9.07 14.03
#